data_AF-A0A0D2P5D5-F1
#
_entry.id   AF-A0A0D2P5D5-F1
#
_cell.length_a   1.000
_cell.length_b   1.000
_cell.length_c   1.000
_cell.angle_alpha   90.00
_cell.angle_beta   90.00
_cell.angle_gamma   90.00
#
_symmetry.space_group_name_H-M   'P 1'
#
loop_
_entity.id
_entity.type
_entity.pdbx_description
1 polymer ?
#
loop_
_entity_poly.entity_id
_entity_poly.type
_entity_poly.pdbx_seq_one_letter_code
_entity_poly.pdbx_strand_id
1 'polypeptide(L)'
;WIDGCDKFKIPITAERAKGPVAQYRESRGDPSAESAQAAGNRPPDIPAYSYEAFVDAITEFVIADDQSINVIESPFLRRIFMLLRQDLSDNEIPHRSAIQNRIKSFWEEHLGVLEGDMKAFLYILDRLLITSKIGWVTLDNASNNDTFMIALERELQARDIPFDHIENRI
;
A
#
# COMPACT_ATOMS: atom_id res chain seq x y z
N TRP A 1 16.40 -39.92 -2.59
CA TRP A 1 16.84 -38.60 -3.07
C TRP A 1 15.72 -37.58 -2.92
N ILE A 2 14.46 -37.93 -3.20
CA ILE A 2 13.27 -37.09 -2.92
C ILE A 2 13.24 -36.66 -1.44
N ASP A 3 13.35 -37.60 -0.49
CA ASP A 3 13.46 -37.28 0.96
C ASP A 3 14.62 -36.32 1.29
N GLY A 4 15.71 -36.39 0.52
CA GLY A 4 16.85 -35.49 0.67
C GLY A 4 16.51 -34.08 0.17
N CYS A 5 15.93 -33.97 -1.02
CA CYS A 5 15.45 -32.71 -1.57
C CYS A 5 14.42 -32.05 -0.65
N ASP A 6 13.49 -32.83 -0.08
CA ASP A 6 12.47 -32.34 0.85
C ASP A 6 13.12 -31.86 2.16
N LYS A 7 14.05 -32.64 2.73
CA LYS A 7 14.81 -32.26 3.94
C LYS A 7 15.61 -30.96 3.76
N PHE A 8 16.17 -30.72 2.57
CA PHE A 8 16.97 -29.55 2.26
C PHE A 8 16.17 -28.42 1.57
N LYS A 9 14.84 -28.57 1.45
CA LYS A 9 13.94 -27.61 0.79
C LYS A 9 14.36 -27.26 -0.64
N ILE A 10 14.94 -28.21 -1.37
CA ILE A 10 15.39 -28.03 -2.76
C ILE A 10 14.22 -28.38 -3.70
N PRO A 11 13.73 -27.42 -4.51
CA PRO A 11 12.59 -27.67 -5.39
C PRO A 11 12.97 -28.60 -6.55
N ILE A 12 12.16 -29.64 -6.77
CA ILE A 12 12.30 -30.55 -7.91
C ILE A 12 11.46 -30.01 -9.07
N THR A 13 12.10 -29.34 -10.02
CA THR A 13 11.42 -28.59 -11.09
C THR A 13 11.32 -29.33 -12.42
N ALA A 14 12.05 -30.43 -12.59
CA ALA A 14 12.07 -31.17 -13.85
C ALA A 14 10.71 -31.80 -14.16
N GLU A 15 10.12 -31.46 -15.32
CA GLU A 15 8.77 -31.91 -15.71
C GLU A 15 8.62 -33.45 -15.70
N ARG A 16 9.64 -34.16 -16.21
CA ARG A 16 9.64 -35.63 -16.23
C ARG A 16 9.68 -36.27 -14.84
N ALA A 17 10.12 -35.52 -13.83
CA ALA A 17 10.22 -35.99 -12.45
C ALA A 17 8.95 -35.72 -11.63
N LYS A 18 8.03 -34.85 -12.08
CA LYS A 18 6.84 -34.47 -11.31
C LYS A 18 5.89 -35.65 -11.04
N GLY A 19 5.60 -36.45 -12.07
CA GLY A 19 4.73 -37.63 -11.94
C GLY A 19 5.28 -38.67 -10.95
N PRO A 20 6.54 -39.12 -11.10
CA PRO A 20 7.18 -40.05 -10.15
C PRO A 20 7.28 -39.50 -8.72
N VAL A 21 7.52 -38.19 -8.55
CA VAL A 21 7.58 -37.54 -7.22
C VAL A 21 6.22 -37.52 -6.54
N ALA A 22 5.14 -37.22 -7.29
CA ALA A 22 3.78 -37.22 -6.76
C ALA A 22 3.37 -38.62 -6.27
N GLN A 23 3.60 -39.65 -7.09
CA GLN A 23 3.31 -41.05 -6.72
C GLN A 23 4.11 -41.50 -5.48
N TYR A 24 5.38 -41.10 -5.39
CA TYR A 24 6.22 -41.41 -4.24
C TYR A 24 5.69 -40.76 -2.94
N ARG A 25 5.27 -39.49 -3.00
CA ARG A 25 4.71 -38.76 -1.84
C ARG A 25 3.34 -39.31 -1.42
N GLU A 26 2.48 -39.67 -2.38
CA GLU A 26 1.19 -40.33 -2.12
C GLU A 26 1.38 -41.69 -1.42
N SER A 27 2.35 -42.49 -1.88
CA SER A 27 2.65 -43.81 -1.29
C SER A 27 3.16 -43.76 0.15
N ARG A 28 3.64 -42.59 0.60
CA ARG A 28 4.16 -42.37 1.95
C ARG A 28 3.17 -41.74 2.92
N GLY A 29 1.96 -41.39 2.48
CA GLY A 29 0.95 -40.78 3.34
C GLY A 29 1.45 -39.48 3.97
N ASP A 30 2.31 -38.72 3.28
CA ASP A 30 2.90 -37.51 3.80
C ASP A 30 1.87 -36.35 3.71
N PRO A 31 1.48 -35.70 4.83
CA PRO A 31 0.47 -34.61 4.87
C PRO A 31 0.85 -33.37 4.04
N SER A 32 2.08 -33.33 3.53
CA SER A 32 2.67 -32.21 2.79
C SER A 32 1.95 -31.85 1.47
N ALA A 33 1.03 -32.69 0.99
CA ALA A 33 0.23 -32.41 -0.21
C ALA A 33 -0.92 -31.41 0.03
N GLU A 34 -1.52 -31.39 1.22
CA GLU A 34 -2.64 -30.48 1.51
C GLU A 34 -2.15 -29.03 1.70
N SER A 35 -0.93 -28.83 2.23
CA SER A 35 -0.33 -27.50 2.40
C SER A 35 0.12 -26.86 1.08
N ALA A 36 0.41 -27.67 0.06
CA ALA A 36 0.89 -27.19 -1.24
C ALA A 36 -0.26 -26.82 -2.20
N GLN A 37 -1.43 -27.44 -2.07
CA GLN A 37 -2.59 -27.16 -2.94
C GLN A 37 -3.30 -25.85 -2.62
N ALA A 38 -3.21 -25.35 -1.38
CA ALA A 38 -3.79 -24.04 -1.00
C ALA A 38 -3.04 -22.84 -1.63
N ALA A 39 -1.76 -22.99 -2.01
CA ALA A 39 -0.98 -21.92 -2.62
C ALA A 39 -1.35 -21.66 -4.10
N GLY A 40 -2.02 -22.60 -4.77
CA GLY A 40 -2.31 -22.51 -6.21
C GLY A 40 -3.49 -21.60 -6.60
N ASN A 41 -4.35 -21.24 -5.64
CA ASN A 41 -5.55 -20.43 -5.87
C ASN A 41 -5.46 -19.00 -5.33
N ARG A 42 -4.30 -18.61 -4.80
CA ARG A 42 -4.11 -17.25 -4.27
C ARG A 42 -3.83 -16.29 -5.43
N PRO A 43 -4.56 -15.17 -5.55
CA PRO A 43 -4.22 -14.13 -6.52
C PRO A 43 -2.75 -13.70 -6.35
N PRO A 44 -2.02 -13.50 -7.47
CA PRO A 44 -0.58 -13.30 -7.47
C PRO A 44 -0.13 -12.00 -6.77
N ASP A 45 -1.06 -11.07 -6.60
CA ASP A 45 -0.90 -9.80 -5.90
C ASP A 45 -0.97 -9.92 -4.38
N ILE A 46 -1.46 -11.03 -3.82
CA ILE A 46 -1.59 -11.17 -2.37
C ILE A 46 -0.28 -11.69 -1.75
N PRO A 47 0.44 -10.88 -0.96
CA PRO A 47 1.73 -11.26 -0.38
C PRO A 47 1.59 -12.39 0.64
N ALA A 48 2.64 -13.21 0.78
CA ALA A 48 2.76 -14.13 1.92
C ALA A 48 2.51 -13.39 3.25
N TYR A 49 1.91 -14.07 4.22
CA TYR A 49 1.64 -13.42 5.50
C TYR A 49 2.95 -12.94 6.14
N SER A 50 3.01 -11.66 6.49
CA SER A 50 3.93 -11.05 7.43
C SER A 50 3.16 -10.04 8.29
N TYR A 51 3.74 -9.59 9.40
CA TYR A 51 3.09 -8.55 10.21
C TYR A 51 2.93 -7.25 9.41
N GLU A 52 3.94 -6.86 8.65
CA GLU A 52 3.93 -5.68 7.78
C GLU A 52 2.87 -5.80 6.69
N ALA A 53 2.80 -6.95 6.00
CA ALA A 53 1.77 -7.20 5.00
C ALA A 53 0.35 -7.19 5.60
N PHE A 54 0.19 -7.61 6.86
CA PHE A 54 -1.08 -7.55 7.56
C PHE A 54 -1.47 -6.12 7.94
N VAL A 55 -0.51 -5.32 8.41
CA VAL A 55 -0.70 -3.88 8.66
C VAL A 55 -1.09 -3.17 7.37
N ASP A 56 -0.41 -3.45 6.27
CA ASP A 56 -0.68 -2.86 4.96
C ASP A 56 -2.06 -3.20 4.45
N ALA A 57 -2.46 -4.47 4.50
CA ALA A 57 -3.80 -4.90 4.11
C ALA A 57 -4.90 -4.22 4.93
N ILE A 58 -4.69 -4.03 6.24
CA ILE A 58 -5.64 -3.30 7.09
C ILE A 58 -5.66 -1.80 6.74
N THR A 59 -4.49 -1.19 6.54
CA THR A 59 -4.39 0.22 6.15
C THR A 59 -5.08 0.47 4.82
N GLU A 60 -4.88 -0.39 3.82
CA GLU A 60 -5.53 -0.30 2.52
C GLU A 60 -7.05 -0.46 2.65
N PHE A 61 -7.53 -1.46 3.40
CA PHE A 61 -8.96 -1.62 3.71
C PHE A 61 -9.57 -0.36 4.33
N VAL A 62 -8.86 0.27 5.27
CA VAL A 62 -9.34 1.50 5.92
C VAL A 62 -9.41 2.67 4.94
N ILE A 63 -8.39 2.84 4.09
CA ILE A 63 -8.32 3.96 3.14
C ILE A 63 -9.28 3.76 1.96
N ALA A 64 -9.26 2.59 1.34
CA ALA A 64 -10.00 2.30 0.12
C ALA A 64 -11.52 2.32 0.33
N ASP A 65 -11.98 1.81 1.48
CA ASP A 65 -13.40 1.68 1.79
C ASP A 65 -13.91 2.75 2.78
N ASP A 66 -13.12 3.80 3.04
CA ASP A 66 -13.41 4.89 4.01
C ASP A 66 -13.91 4.35 5.36
N GLN A 67 -13.26 3.30 5.85
CA GLN A 67 -13.68 2.66 7.10
C GLN A 67 -13.23 3.50 8.29
N SER A 68 -14.05 3.50 9.35
CA SER A 68 -13.61 4.07 10.62
C SER A 68 -12.37 3.33 11.10
N ILE A 69 -11.28 4.05 11.40
CA ILE A 69 -10.06 3.47 11.98
C ILE A 69 -10.37 2.68 13.27
N ASN A 70 -11.43 3.06 14.00
CA ASN A 70 -11.87 2.36 15.21
C ASN A 70 -12.38 0.94 14.95
N VAL A 71 -12.69 0.57 13.70
CA VAL A 71 -13.14 -0.78 13.34
C VAL A 71 -12.10 -1.84 13.74
N ILE A 72 -10.81 -1.47 13.77
CA ILE A 72 -9.69 -2.34 14.14
C ILE A 72 -9.66 -2.65 15.64
N GLU A 73 -10.35 -1.87 16.47
CA GLU A 73 -10.53 -2.19 17.90
C GLU A 73 -11.77 -3.07 18.13
N SER A 74 -12.55 -3.39 17.09
CA SER A 74 -13.73 -4.24 17.23
C SER A 74 -13.32 -5.66 17.65
N PRO A 75 -13.82 -6.17 18.78
CA PRO A 75 -13.52 -7.54 19.22
C PRO A 75 -14.10 -8.57 18.24
N PHE A 76 -15.14 -8.24 17.49
CA PHE A 76 -15.70 -9.14 16.47
C PHE A 76 -14.77 -9.28 15.27
N LEU A 77 -14.22 -8.18 14.77
CA LEU A 77 -13.27 -8.22 13.66
C LEU A 77 -11.97 -8.94 14.07
N ARG A 78 -11.45 -8.64 15.26
CA ARG A 78 -10.27 -9.32 15.83
C ARG A 78 -10.48 -10.83 15.96
N ARG A 79 -11.67 -11.26 16.39
CA ARG A 79 -12.05 -12.68 16.42
C ARG A 79 -12.08 -13.30 15.03
N ILE A 80 -12.54 -12.58 14.00
CA ILE A 80 -12.48 -13.07 12.61
C ILE A 80 -11.03 -13.31 12.20
N PHE A 81 -10.10 -12.39 12.51
CA PHE A 81 -8.69 -12.59 12.21
C PHE A 81 -8.09 -13.82 12.92
N MET A 82 -8.37 -13.99 14.21
CA MET A 82 -7.92 -15.18 14.97
C MET A 82 -8.59 -16.48 14.51
N LEU A 83 -9.83 -16.41 14.00
CA LEU A 83 -10.52 -17.56 13.41
C LEU A 83 -9.85 -17.99 12.09
N LEU A 84 -9.46 -17.02 11.26
CA LEU A 84 -8.78 -17.25 9.99
C LEU A 84 -7.32 -17.69 10.17
N ARG A 85 -6.68 -17.29 11.27
CA ARG A 85 -5.30 -17.62 11.60
C ARG A 85 -5.17 -18.06 13.06
N GLN A 86 -5.15 -19.38 13.26
CA GLN A 86 -5.21 -20.00 14.60
C GLN A 86 -3.99 -19.74 15.50
N ASP A 87 -2.83 -19.43 14.92
CA ASP A 87 -1.61 -19.09 15.64
C ASP A 87 -1.50 -17.59 15.98
N LEU A 88 -2.43 -16.75 15.50
CA LEU A 88 -2.45 -15.32 15.77
C LEU A 88 -3.09 -15.03 17.13
N SER A 89 -2.38 -14.28 17.97
CA SER A 89 -2.94 -13.74 19.21
C SER A 89 -3.45 -12.30 19.02
N ASP A 90 -4.37 -11.87 19.88
CA ASP A 90 -4.96 -10.52 19.80
C ASP A 90 -3.92 -9.40 19.93
N ASN A 91 -2.84 -9.63 20.70
CA ASN A 91 -1.75 -8.69 20.90
C ASN A 91 -0.89 -8.48 19.63
N GLU A 92 -0.93 -9.42 18.69
CA GLU A 92 -0.22 -9.35 17.41
C GLU A 92 -1.08 -8.67 16.32
N ILE A 93 -2.35 -8.39 16.60
CA ILE A 93 -3.21 -7.62 15.70
C ILE A 93 -2.87 -6.14 15.86
N PRO A 94 -2.56 -5.41 14.77
CA PRO A 94 -2.23 -4.00 14.86
C PRO A 94 -3.40 -3.23 15.48
N HIS A 95 -3.09 -2.38 16.45
CA HIS A 95 -4.07 -1.47 17.04
C HIS A 95 -4.18 -0.18 16.21
N ARG A 96 -5.19 0.63 16.51
CA ARG A 96 -5.46 1.94 15.92
C ARG A 96 -4.20 2.80 15.80
N SER A 97 -3.36 2.86 16.83
CA SER A 97 -2.13 3.65 16.80
C SER A 97 -1.14 3.17 15.72
N ALA A 98 -1.02 1.86 15.51
CA ALA A 98 -0.17 1.30 14.47
C ALA A 98 -0.71 1.64 13.08
N ILE A 99 -2.02 1.50 12.87
CA ILE A 99 -2.68 1.85 11.60
C ILE A 99 -2.58 3.35 11.33
N GLN A 100 -2.77 4.21 12.34
CA GLN A 100 -2.60 5.66 12.20
C GLN A 100 -1.19 6.04 11.79
N ASN A 101 -0.18 5.43 12.40
CA ASN A 101 1.21 5.70 12.05
C ASN A 101 1.52 5.22 10.62
N ARG A 102 0.96 4.08 10.20
CA ARG A 102 1.10 3.59 8.83
C ARG A 102 0.44 4.52 7.82
N ILE A 103 -0.78 5.00 8.09
CA ILE A 103 -1.48 5.98 7.26
C ILE A 103 -0.64 7.25 7.11
N LYS A 104 -0.08 7.79 8.21
CA LYS A 104 0.81 8.97 8.15
C LYS A 104 2.03 8.72 7.26
N SER A 105 2.68 7.57 7.42
CA SER A 105 3.82 7.19 6.57
C SER A 105 3.44 7.11 5.10
N PHE A 106 2.27 6.54 4.79
CA PHE A 106 1.76 6.48 3.42
C PHE A 106 1.51 7.88 2.85
N TRP A 107 0.92 8.78 3.64
CA TRP A 107 0.71 10.18 3.27
C TRP A 107 2.02 10.93 3.03
N GLU A 108 3.03 10.76 3.89
CA GLU A 108 4.33 11.40 3.74
C GLU A 108 5.04 10.94 2.45
N GLU A 109 4.98 9.65 2.14
CA GLU A 109 5.50 9.10 0.88
C GLU A 109 4.77 9.70 -0.33
N HIS A 110 3.43 9.74 -0.28
CA HIS A 110 2.61 10.28 -1.36
C HIS A 110 2.85 11.79 -1.56
N LEU A 111 3.02 12.55 -0.48
CA LEU A 111 3.37 13.97 -0.53
C LEU A 111 4.74 14.19 -1.18
N GLY A 112 5.72 13.32 -0.90
CA GLY A 112 7.04 13.38 -1.55
C GLY A 112 6.97 13.18 -3.06
N VAL A 113 6.14 12.22 -3.51
CA VAL A 113 5.89 12.00 -4.95
C VAL A 113 5.20 13.22 -5.57
N LEU A 114 4.14 13.71 -4.93
CA LEU A 114 3.38 14.87 -5.41
C LEU A 114 4.24 16.14 -5.49
N GLU A 115 5.14 16.36 -4.53
CA GLU A 115 6.10 17.46 -4.58
C GLU A 115 7.03 17.34 -5.80
N GLY A 116 7.49 16.12 -6.09
CA GLY A 116 8.29 15.82 -7.29
C GLY A 116 7.53 16.14 -8.58
N ASP A 117 6.28 15.70 -8.69
CA ASP A 117 5.41 15.95 -9.83
C ASP A 117 5.11 17.44 -10.00
N MET A 118 4.86 18.16 -8.90
CA MET A 118 4.68 19.61 -8.92
C MET A 118 5.93 20.34 -9.41
N LYS A 119 7.13 19.93 -9.00
CA LYS A 119 8.39 20.50 -9.50
C LYS A 119 8.56 20.25 -11.00
N ALA A 120 8.27 19.04 -11.47
CA ALA A 120 8.33 18.70 -12.89
C ALA A 120 7.31 19.51 -13.70
N PHE A 121 6.10 19.67 -13.19
CA PHE A 121 5.07 20.50 -13.80
C PHE A 121 5.50 21.97 -13.92
N LEU A 122 5.99 22.57 -12.83
CA LEU A 122 6.50 23.95 -12.84
C LEU A 122 7.66 24.13 -13.81
N TYR A 123 8.58 23.16 -13.90
CA TYR A 123 9.68 23.19 -14.87
C TYR A 123 9.18 23.25 -16.32
N ILE A 124 8.11 22.51 -16.65
CA ILE A 124 7.50 22.55 -17.99
C ILE A 124 6.87 23.91 -18.25
N LEU A 125 6.14 24.47 -17.28
CA LEU A 125 5.52 25.79 -17.42
C LEU A 125 6.57 26.89 -17.61
N ASP A 126 7.69 26.81 -16.89
CA ASP A 126 8.81 27.75 -17.00
C ASP A 126 9.42 27.68 -18.40
N ARG A 127 9.66 26.47 -18.92
CA ARG A 127 10.15 26.25 -20.28
C ARG A 127 9.21 26.79 -21.37
N LEU A 128 7.90 26.75 -21.12
CA LEU A 128 6.88 27.26 -22.03
C LEU A 128 6.58 28.75 -21.82
N LEU A 129 7.20 29.40 -20.83
CA LEU A 129 6.96 30.81 -20.47
C LEU A 129 5.49 31.10 -20.14
N ILE A 130 4.80 30.14 -19.54
CA ILE A 130 3.39 30.26 -19.14
C ILE A 130 3.17 30.07 -17.63
N THR A 131 4.23 30.03 -16.83
CA THR A 131 4.12 29.90 -15.36
C THR A 131 3.27 31.01 -14.74
N SER A 132 3.34 32.23 -15.27
CA SER A 132 2.49 33.35 -14.86
C SER A 132 0.99 33.12 -15.11
N LYS A 133 0.63 32.10 -15.90
CA LYS A 133 -0.75 31.71 -16.18
C LYS A 133 -1.28 30.63 -15.22
N ILE A 134 -0.46 30.06 -14.33
CA ILE A 134 -0.90 28.98 -13.44
C ILE A 134 -2.04 29.42 -12.50
N GLY A 135 -2.02 30.67 -12.03
CA GLY A 135 -3.09 31.22 -11.19
C GLY A 135 -4.45 31.33 -11.87
N TRP A 136 -4.50 31.14 -13.19
CA TRP A 136 -5.73 31.16 -13.98
C TRP A 136 -6.31 29.77 -14.22
N VAL A 137 -5.55 28.71 -13.92
CA VAL A 137 -6.01 27.32 -13.96
C VAL A 137 -6.70 27.05 -12.63
N THR A 138 -7.98 27.40 -12.58
CA THR A 138 -8.97 27.21 -11.49
C THR A 138 -8.55 26.24 -10.38
N LEU A 139 -8.44 26.76 -9.15
CA LEU A 139 -8.50 25.97 -7.93
C LEU A 139 -9.95 25.93 -7.49
N ASP A 140 -10.73 25.03 -8.09
CA ASP A 140 -12.10 24.84 -7.69
C ASP A 140 -12.14 24.46 -6.21
N ASN A 141 -12.94 25.19 -5.44
CA ASN A 141 -13.08 25.12 -3.98
C ASN A 141 -11.97 25.82 -3.16
N ALA A 142 -11.83 27.13 -3.38
CA ALA A 142 -10.79 27.98 -2.78
C ALA A 142 -10.72 27.96 -1.24
N SER A 143 -11.83 27.77 -0.50
CA SER A 143 -11.80 27.82 0.98
C SER A 143 -11.11 26.63 1.64
N ASN A 144 -11.14 25.44 1.02
CA ASN A 144 -10.43 24.27 1.53
C ASN A 144 -8.94 24.27 1.13
N ASN A 145 -8.57 25.14 0.19
CA ASN A 145 -7.22 25.26 -0.36
C ASN A 145 -6.49 26.53 0.12
N ASP A 146 -6.99 27.24 1.13
CA ASP A 146 -6.38 28.46 1.67
C ASP A 146 -4.90 28.28 2.02
N THR A 147 -4.57 27.21 2.74
CA THR A 147 -3.19 26.89 3.13
C THR A 147 -2.30 26.63 1.91
N PHE A 148 -2.81 25.92 0.90
CA PHE A 148 -2.08 25.68 -0.34
C PHE A 148 -1.87 26.99 -1.11
N MET A 149 -2.89 27.84 -1.16
CA MET A 149 -2.86 29.12 -1.85
C MET A 149 -1.86 30.11 -1.25
N ILE A 150 -1.73 30.14 0.08
CA ILE A 150 -0.69 30.92 0.78
C ILE A 150 0.72 30.37 0.46
N ALA A 151 0.87 29.04 0.45
CA ALA A 151 2.15 28.42 0.12
C ALA A 151 2.55 28.68 -1.35
N LEU A 152 1.59 28.58 -2.28
CA LEU A 152 1.77 28.86 -3.70
C LEU A 152 2.17 30.32 -3.94
N GLU A 153 1.52 31.27 -3.25
CA GLU A 153 1.91 32.67 -3.31
C GLU A 153 3.37 32.88 -2.93
N ARG A 154 3.80 32.31 -1.80
CA ARG A 154 5.20 32.42 -1.35
C ARG A 154 6.18 31.88 -2.39
N GLU A 155 5.88 30.73 -3.01
CA GLU A 155 6.73 30.12 -4.02
C GLU A 155 6.79 30.92 -5.32
N LEU A 156 5.67 31.51 -5.75
CA LEU A 156 5.60 32.34 -6.96
C LEU A 156 6.28 33.70 -6.75
N GLN A 157 6.09 34.33 -5.58
CA GLN A 157 6.78 35.57 -5.22
C GLN A 157 8.29 35.37 -5.11
N ALA A 158 8.75 34.22 -4.59
CA ALA A 158 10.18 33.88 -4.58
C ALA A 158 10.79 33.75 -5.99
N ARG A 159 9.96 33.64 -7.03
CA ARG A 159 10.34 33.56 -8.44
C ARG A 159 10.04 34.85 -9.21
N ASP A 160 9.78 35.96 -8.52
CA ASP A 160 9.37 37.25 -9.10
C ASP A 160 8.09 37.17 -9.96
N ILE A 161 7.21 36.21 -9.67
CA ILE A 161 5.90 36.07 -10.32
C ILE A 161 4.85 36.74 -9.43
N PRO A 162 4.20 37.83 -9.88
CA PRO A 162 3.13 38.46 -9.13
C PRO A 162 1.96 37.49 -8.94
N PHE A 163 1.66 37.17 -7.69
CA PHE A 163 0.54 36.32 -7.32
C PHE A 163 -0.01 36.80 -5.97
N ASP A 164 -1.33 36.85 -5.88
CA ASP A 164 -2.10 37.20 -4.69
C ASP A 164 -3.14 36.09 -4.48
N HIS A 165 -3.06 35.43 -3.33
CA HIS A 165 -3.87 34.26 -3.02
C HIS A 165 -5.37 34.55 -2.81
N ILE A 166 -5.77 35.83 -2.68
CA ILE A 166 -7.15 36.29 -2.56
C ILE A 166 -7.68 36.74 -3.93
N GLU A 167 -6.96 37.62 -4.61
CA GLU A 167 -7.40 38.27 -5.86
C GLU A 167 -7.31 37.33 -7.08
N ASN A 168 -6.44 36.31 -7.04
CA ASN A 168 -6.30 35.32 -8.12
C ASN A 168 -7.15 34.06 -7.88
N ARG A 169 -8.21 34.15 -7.06
CA ARG A 169 -9.24 33.12 -6.94
C ARG A 169 -10.29 33.32 -8.04
N ILE A 170 -10.62 32.26 -8.77
CA ILE A 170 -11.77 32.20 -9.69
C ILE A 170 -12.81 31.25 -9.10
#